data_AF-A0A0K9PVC1-F1
#
_entry.id   AF-A0A0K9PVC1-F1
#
_cell.length_a   1.000
_cell.length_b   1.000
_cell.length_c   1.000
_cell.angle_alpha   90.00
_cell.angle_beta   90.00
_cell.angle_gamma   90.00
#
_symmetry.space_group_name_H-M   'P 1'
#
loop_
_entity.id
_entity.type
_entity.pdbx_description
1 polymer ?
#
loop_
_entity_poly.entity_id
_entity_poly.type
_entity_poly.pdbx_seq_one_letter_code
_entity_poly.pdbx_strand_id
1 'polypeptide(L)'
;MSSSESLPNDVALKIASLLTVTDLCSLGSCCRYFRSICDGDELWINLINQRWLSTENLPQQTPNYRYKGVYATRHDEVARRVWSVIQPLSTITETDVKVSAQDYLKIIQDLNSLKLQFQDVLLILFKSSKYNNNNVLINLIGLHYSMFHLGISVNDLREALRFTGNLSKIVCISSFTLGRVFFGVRMPDATLSRMLSLEELMSEEQEESRCILNRGTVEQVFRVETTINWKNEYLHFIQIGS
;
A
#
# COMPACT_ATOMS: atom_id res chain seq x y z
N MET A 1 -16.22 -39.66 22.89
CA MET A 1 -16.41 -39.43 21.44
C MET A 1 -15.03 -39.36 20.82
N SER A 2 -14.81 -40.24 19.85
CA SER A 2 -13.54 -40.60 19.23
C SER A 2 -12.82 -39.39 18.63
N SER A 3 -11.50 -39.34 18.85
CA SER A 3 -10.55 -38.40 18.29
C SER A 3 -10.70 -38.28 16.77
N SER A 4 -11.13 -37.10 16.33
CA SER A 4 -11.28 -36.68 14.95
C SER A 4 -9.96 -36.79 14.18
N GLU A 5 -10.05 -37.26 12.93
CA GLU A 5 -8.98 -37.24 11.93
C GLU A 5 -8.38 -35.83 11.84
N SER A 6 -7.26 -35.62 12.52
CA SER A 6 -6.51 -34.38 12.42
C SER A 6 -5.80 -34.35 11.08
N LEU A 7 -5.89 -33.22 10.38
CA LEU A 7 -5.11 -32.97 9.17
C LEU A 7 -3.62 -33.29 9.42
N PRO A 8 -2.89 -33.85 8.44
CA PRO A 8 -1.44 -33.99 8.56
C PRO A 8 -0.77 -32.63 8.83
N ASN A 9 0.25 -32.63 9.71
CA ASN A 9 0.90 -31.41 10.18
C ASN A 9 1.55 -30.61 9.06
N ASP A 10 2.12 -31.27 8.07
CA ASP A 10 2.70 -30.67 6.88
C ASP A 10 1.67 -29.90 6.05
N VAL A 11 0.47 -30.47 5.88
CA VAL A 11 -0.63 -29.80 5.18
C VAL A 11 -1.15 -28.62 6.00
N ALA A 12 -1.32 -28.79 7.33
CA ALA A 12 -1.73 -27.71 8.22
C ALA A 12 -0.73 -26.54 8.22
N LEU A 13 0.58 -26.85 8.23
CA LEU A 13 1.65 -25.88 8.15
C LEU A 13 1.68 -25.18 6.79
N LYS A 14 1.42 -25.92 5.69
CA LYS A 14 1.31 -25.33 4.36
C LYS A 14 0.15 -24.35 4.29
N ILE A 15 -1.04 -24.73 4.79
CA ILE A 15 -2.20 -23.83 4.87
C ILE A 15 -1.84 -22.58 5.68
N ALA A 16 -1.28 -22.76 6.89
CA ALA A 16 -0.87 -21.64 7.74
C ALA A 16 0.14 -20.72 7.03
N SER A 17 1.10 -21.27 6.29
CA SER A 17 2.11 -20.47 5.57
C SER A 17 1.54 -19.58 4.45
N LEU A 18 0.33 -19.87 3.98
CA LEU A 18 -0.37 -19.08 2.95
C LEU A 18 -1.24 -17.98 3.55
N LEU A 19 -1.41 -17.96 4.88
CA LEU A 19 -2.27 -17.01 5.56
C LEU A 19 -1.54 -15.72 5.91
N THR A 20 -2.31 -14.63 6.03
CA THR A 20 -1.79 -13.40 6.62
C THR A 20 -1.55 -13.58 8.12
N VAL A 21 -0.68 -12.76 8.71
CA VAL A 21 -0.36 -12.80 10.15
C VAL A 21 -1.61 -12.67 11.02
N THR A 22 -2.57 -11.85 10.60
CA THR A 22 -3.86 -11.71 11.29
C THR A 22 -4.68 -12.98 11.23
N ASP A 23 -4.71 -13.66 10.09
CA ASP A 23 -5.47 -14.90 9.93
C ASP A 23 -4.80 -16.06 10.69
N LEU A 24 -3.48 -16.02 10.85
CA LEU A 24 -2.74 -16.95 11.72
C LEU A 24 -3.15 -16.81 13.20
N CYS A 25 -3.37 -15.59 13.68
CA CYS A 25 -3.87 -15.37 15.05
C CYS A 25 -5.29 -15.92 15.22
N SER A 26 -6.15 -15.73 14.22
CA SER A 26 -7.50 -16.30 14.20
C SER A 26 -7.46 -17.82 14.18
N LEU A 27 -6.65 -18.41 13.30
CA LEU A 27 -6.47 -19.85 13.14
C LEU A 27 -5.96 -20.50 14.43
N GLY A 28 -4.93 -19.92 15.06
CA GLY A 28 -4.39 -20.39 16.34
C GLY A 28 -5.35 -20.24 17.53
N SER A 29 -6.39 -19.43 17.38
CA SER A 29 -7.45 -19.28 18.38
C SER A 29 -8.55 -20.33 18.23
N CYS A 30 -8.70 -20.94 17.05
CA CYS A 30 -9.76 -21.92 16.77
C CYS A 30 -9.64 -23.20 17.60
N CYS A 31 -8.42 -23.76 17.76
CA CYS A 31 -8.22 -24.99 18.54
C CYS A 31 -6.76 -25.17 19.00
N ARG A 32 -6.53 -26.10 19.94
CA ARG A 32 -5.17 -26.41 20.44
C ARG A 32 -4.22 -26.91 19.36
N TYR A 33 -4.74 -27.68 18.39
CA TYR A 33 -3.98 -28.20 17.27
C TYR A 33 -3.39 -27.06 16.42
N PHE A 34 -4.23 -26.16 15.93
CA PHE A 34 -3.77 -25.00 15.15
C PHE A 34 -2.96 -24.00 15.98
N ARG A 35 -3.23 -23.86 17.28
CA ARG A 35 -2.38 -23.07 18.17
C ARG A 35 -0.94 -23.56 18.14
N SER A 36 -0.74 -24.88 18.26
CA SER A 36 0.58 -25.50 18.22
C SER A 36 1.29 -25.27 16.88
N ILE A 37 0.55 -25.33 15.76
CA ILE A 37 1.11 -25.04 14.42
C ILE A 37 1.48 -23.56 14.28
N CYS A 38 0.60 -22.65 14.73
CA CYS A 38 0.80 -21.20 14.60
C CYS A 38 1.89 -20.65 15.56
N ASP A 39 2.20 -21.37 16.63
CA ASP A 39 3.31 -21.05 17.54
C ASP A 39 4.61 -21.77 17.17
N GLY A 40 4.58 -22.71 16.20
CA GLY A 40 5.74 -23.45 15.74
C GLY A 40 6.72 -22.60 14.93
N ASP A 41 8.01 -22.70 15.24
CA ASP A 41 9.06 -21.91 14.59
C ASP A 41 9.18 -22.17 13.09
N GLU A 42 8.90 -23.39 12.63
CA GLU A 42 8.95 -23.76 11.20
C GLU A 42 8.07 -22.85 10.33
N LEU A 43 6.86 -22.52 10.82
CA LEU A 43 5.96 -21.59 10.13
C LEU A 43 6.60 -20.20 9.99
N TRP A 44 7.14 -19.66 11.08
CA TRP A 44 7.69 -18.31 11.10
C TRP A 44 9.00 -18.21 10.33
N ILE A 45 9.84 -19.25 10.35
CA ILE A 45 11.02 -19.35 9.49
C ILE A 45 10.61 -19.29 8.02
N ASN A 46 9.59 -20.07 7.63
CA ASN A 46 9.09 -20.08 6.26
C ASN A 46 8.56 -18.70 5.84
N LEU A 47 7.78 -18.04 6.69
CA LEU A 47 7.25 -16.70 6.43
C LEU A 47 8.35 -15.62 6.35
N ILE A 48 9.37 -15.68 7.22
CA ILE A 48 10.54 -14.78 7.17
C ILE A 48 11.26 -14.98 5.84
N ASN A 49 11.50 -16.24 5.48
CA ASN A 49 12.18 -16.57 4.25
C ASN A 49 11.40 -16.04 3.05
N GLN A 50 10.14 -16.42 2.88
CA GLN A 50 9.32 -15.98 1.76
C GLN A 50 9.28 -14.45 1.56
N ARG A 51 9.33 -13.66 2.65
CA ARG A 51 9.26 -12.20 2.56
C ARG A 51 10.62 -11.49 2.45
N TRP A 52 11.66 -11.97 3.12
CA TRP A 52 12.90 -11.22 3.31
C TRP A 52 14.18 -12.01 2.97
N LEU A 53 14.05 -13.12 2.20
CA LEU A 53 15.11 -14.06 1.80
C LEU A 53 16.39 -13.46 1.19
N SER A 54 16.46 -12.15 0.92
CA SER A 54 17.63 -11.50 0.30
C SER A 54 18.41 -10.56 1.23
N THR A 55 18.07 -10.45 2.51
CA THR A 55 18.81 -9.60 3.47
C THR A 55 19.19 -10.38 4.72
N GLU A 56 20.39 -10.99 4.62
CA GLU A 56 21.35 -11.40 5.66
C GLU A 56 20.87 -12.08 6.96
N ASN A 57 21.58 -13.17 7.28
CA ASN A 57 21.75 -13.83 8.58
C ASN A 57 20.53 -13.80 9.52
N LEU A 58 19.66 -14.80 9.37
CA LEU A 58 18.79 -15.23 10.48
C LEU A 58 19.69 -15.37 11.72
N PRO A 59 19.38 -14.66 12.83
CA PRO A 59 20.24 -14.71 14.00
C PRO A 59 20.39 -16.16 14.48
N GLN A 60 21.63 -16.53 14.82
CA GLN A 60 21.95 -17.88 15.27
C GLN A 60 21.03 -18.29 16.43
N GLN A 61 20.48 -19.50 16.32
CA GLN A 61 19.55 -20.07 17.29
C GLN A 61 20.13 -19.96 18.70
N THR A 62 19.57 -19.08 19.52
CA THR A 62 19.75 -19.14 20.97
C THR A 62 18.60 -19.96 21.56
N PRO A 63 18.81 -20.69 22.66
CA PRO A 63 17.80 -21.60 23.22
C PRO A 63 16.49 -20.92 23.70
N ASN A 64 16.41 -19.59 23.67
CA ASN A 64 15.19 -18.81 24.00
C ASN A 64 14.65 -18.01 22.79
N TYR A 65 15.11 -18.35 21.59
CA TYR A 65 14.82 -17.62 20.36
C TYR A 65 13.47 -18.07 19.78
N ARG A 66 12.50 -17.15 19.64
CA ARG A 66 11.19 -17.43 19.03
C ARG A 66 11.07 -16.69 17.70
N TYR A 67 10.95 -17.42 16.59
CA TYR A 67 10.94 -16.82 15.25
C TYR A 67 9.71 -15.93 15.01
N LYS A 68 8.60 -16.19 15.73
CA LYS A 68 7.43 -15.30 15.79
C LYS A 68 7.78 -13.88 16.23
N GLY A 69 8.62 -13.73 17.26
CA GLY A 69 9.05 -12.43 17.77
C GLY A 69 10.00 -11.71 16.81
N VAL A 70 10.87 -12.47 16.13
CA VAL A 70 11.77 -11.96 15.09
C VAL A 70 10.99 -11.41 13.91
N TYR A 71 9.99 -12.17 13.46
CA TYR A 71 9.10 -11.75 12.39
C TYR A 71 8.39 -10.44 12.77
N ALA A 72 7.83 -10.37 13.99
CA ALA A 72 7.15 -9.16 14.46
C ALA A 72 8.11 -7.95 14.52
N THR A 73 9.31 -8.13 15.06
CA THR A 73 10.33 -7.08 15.16
C THR A 73 10.75 -6.56 13.79
N ARG A 74 11.00 -7.47 12.84
CA ARG A 74 11.39 -7.12 11.47
C ARG A 74 10.24 -6.46 10.70
N HIS A 75 9.01 -6.94 10.89
CA HIS A 75 7.82 -6.29 10.33
C HIS A 75 7.67 -4.86 10.83
N ASP A 76 7.81 -4.63 12.14
CA ASP A 76 7.74 -3.31 12.75
C ASP A 76 8.88 -2.41 12.26
N GLU A 77 10.08 -2.96 12.05
CA GLU A 77 11.19 -2.22 11.48
C GLU A 77 10.91 -1.75 10.05
N VAL A 78 10.43 -2.65 9.17
CA VAL A 78 10.05 -2.30 7.80
C VAL A 78 8.93 -1.27 7.82
N ALA A 79 7.91 -1.46 8.66
CA ALA A 79 6.81 -0.52 8.81
C ALA A 79 7.28 0.87 9.27
N ARG A 80 8.22 0.96 10.21
CA ARG A 80 8.82 2.24 10.63
C ARG A 80 9.61 2.92 9.52
N ARG A 81 10.37 2.15 8.73
CA ARG A 81 11.12 2.70 7.58
C ARG A 81 10.17 3.23 6.52
N VAL A 82 9.14 2.46 6.15
CA VAL A 82 8.08 2.93 5.24
C VAL A 82 7.41 4.18 5.80
N TRP A 83 7.06 4.17 7.08
CA TRP A 83 6.47 5.31 7.75
C TRP A 83 7.36 6.55 7.67
N SER A 84 8.67 6.44 7.88
CA SER A 84 9.59 7.59 7.79
C SER A 84 9.60 8.24 6.40
N VAL A 85 9.32 7.48 5.34
CA VAL A 85 9.21 7.99 3.96
C VAL A 85 7.86 8.68 3.75
N ILE A 86 6.77 8.11 4.26
CA ILE A 86 5.41 8.63 4.04
C ILE A 86 4.94 9.61 5.13
N GLN A 87 5.68 9.76 6.22
CA GLN A 87 5.35 10.63 7.35
C GLN A 87 5.01 12.07 6.91
N PRO A 88 5.76 12.68 5.96
CA PRO A 88 5.45 14.03 5.47
C PRO A 88 4.03 14.16 4.91
N LEU A 89 3.46 13.08 4.36
CA LEU A 89 2.09 13.06 3.82
C LEU A 89 1.03 12.77 4.88
N SER A 90 1.43 12.11 5.97
CA SER A 90 0.51 11.57 6.97
C SER A 90 0.19 12.51 8.13
N THR A 91 1.04 13.52 8.34
CA THR A 91 0.86 14.56 9.38
C THR A 91 -0.12 15.65 8.97
N ILE A 92 -0.59 15.61 7.72
CA ILE A 92 -1.57 16.53 7.17
C ILE A 92 -2.96 15.94 7.45
N THR A 93 -3.39 16.07 8.69
CA THR A 93 -4.74 15.72 9.12
C THR A 93 -5.70 16.85 8.75
N GLU A 94 -6.73 16.47 8.00
CA GLU A 94 -8.01 17.16 7.78
C GLU A 94 -8.17 18.06 6.53
N THR A 95 -9.16 17.64 5.74
CA THR A 95 -9.93 18.31 4.70
C THR A 95 -9.38 18.48 3.28
N ASP A 96 -8.08 18.64 3.02
CA ASP A 96 -7.57 18.67 1.63
C ASP A 96 -6.06 18.40 1.59
N VAL A 97 -5.65 17.14 1.52
CA VAL A 97 -4.24 16.78 1.36
C VAL A 97 -3.85 17.00 -0.10
N LYS A 98 -3.11 18.08 -0.37
CA LYS A 98 -2.55 18.40 -1.69
C LYS A 98 -1.11 17.94 -1.74
N VAL A 99 -0.81 16.97 -2.60
CA VAL A 99 0.56 16.50 -2.83
C VAL A 99 1.00 16.88 -4.22
N SER A 100 2.17 17.50 -4.33
CA SER A 100 2.77 17.79 -5.64
C SER A 100 3.23 16.49 -6.31
N ALA A 101 3.20 16.45 -7.64
CA ALA A 101 3.71 15.33 -8.40
C ALA A 101 5.17 14.98 -8.03
N GLN A 102 5.99 16.00 -7.78
CA GLN A 102 7.40 15.82 -7.44
C GLN A 102 7.56 15.13 -6.07
N ASP A 103 6.82 15.57 -5.06
CA ASP A 103 6.88 14.95 -3.72
C ASP A 103 6.33 13.52 -3.75
N TYR A 104 5.25 13.30 -4.51
CA TYR A 104 4.66 11.99 -4.69
C TYR A 104 5.63 11.01 -5.37
N LEU A 105 6.25 11.41 -6.49
CA LEU A 105 7.22 10.58 -7.22
C LEU A 105 8.49 10.33 -6.40
N LYS A 106 8.96 11.34 -5.65
CA LYS A 106 10.09 11.18 -4.73
C LYS A 106 9.80 10.09 -3.70
N ILE A 107 8.60 10.06 -3.13
CA ILE A 107 8.20 9.03 -2.18
C ILE A 107 8.20 7.64 -2.83
N ILE A 108 7.68 7.51 -4.05
CA ILE A 108 7.72 6.25 -4.79
C ILE A 108 9.17 5.78 -5.00
N GLN A 109 10.09 6.68 -5.35
CA GLN A 109 11.52 6.39 -5.49
C GLN A 109 12.18 5.99 -4.16
N ASP A 110 11.86 6.70 -3.08
CA ASP A 110 12.38 6.40 -1.74
C ASP A 110 11.87 5.04 -1.23
N LEU A 111 10.60 4.68 -1.50
CA LEU A 111 10.04 3.37 -1.21
C LEU A 111 10.73 2.25 -2.01
N ASN A 112 11.07 2.51 -3.28
CA ASN A 112 11.82 1.55 -4.11
C ASN A 112 13.20 1.22 -3.52
N SER A 113 13.82 2.17 -2.81
CA SER A 113 15.08 1.93 -2.10
C SER A 113 14.93 0.97 -0.91
N LEU A 114 13.71 0.85 -0.35
CA LEU A 114 13.41 -0.10 0.74
C LEU A 114 13.19 -1.54 0.26
N LYS A 115 13.12 -1.77 -1.07
CA LYS A 115 12.94 -3.10 -1.68
C LYS A 115 11.75 -3.89 -1.10
N LEU A 116 10.63 -3.19 -0.90
CA LEU A 116 9.42 -3.77 -0.34
C LEU A 116 8.89 -4.88 -1.24
N GLN A 117 8.44 -5.98 -0.63
CA GLN A 117 7.67 -7.03 -1.31
C GLN A 117 6.18 -6.71 -1.28
N PHE A 118 5.39 -7.38 -2.12
CA PHE A 118 3.94 -7.15 -2.17
C PHE A 118 3.24 -7.39 -0.81
N GLN A 119 3.71 -8.37 -0.04
CA GLN A 119 3.20 -8.63 1.31
C GLN A 119 3.47 -7.46 2.28
N ASP A 120 4.57 -6.73 2.11
CA ASP A 120 4.86 -5.52 2.88
C ASP A 120 3.85 -4.43 2.53
N VAL A 121 3.59 -4.22 1.24
CA VAL A 121 2.59 -3.26 0.75
C VAL A 121 1.20 -3.59 1.30
N LEU A 122 0.78 -4.85 1.22
CA LEU A 122 -0.54 -5.28 1.67
C LEU A 122 -0.75 -5.00 3.16
N LEU A 123 0.25 -5.30 4.00
CA LEU A 123 0.12 -5.15 5.46
C LEU A 123 0.35 -3.71 5.95
N ILE A 124 1.18 -2.93 5.25
CA ILE A 124 1.57 -1.58 5.71
C ILE A 124 0.74 -0.50 5.00
N LEU A 125 0.59 -0.59 3.68
CA LEU A 125 0.01 0.46 2.85
C LEU A 125 -1.46 0.23 2.49
N PHE A 126 -1.95 -1.01 2.48
CA PHE A 126 -3.37 -1.30 2.25
C PHE A 126 -4.15 -1.54 3.55
N LYS A 127 -3.67 -2.44 4.40
CA LYS A 127 -4.37 -2.75 5.65
C LYS A 127 -4.34 -1.56 6.61
N SER A 128 -5.47 -1.29 7.23
CA SER A 128 -5.56 -0.34 8.34
C SER A 128 -4.61 -0.81 9.45
N SER A 129 -3.66 0.03 9.79
CA SER A 129 -2.61 -0.26 10.77
C SER A 129 -2.36 0.98 11.62
N LYS A 130 -1.52 0.86 12.64
CA LYS A 130 -1.05 2.03 13.41
C LYS A 130 -0.50 3.15 12.50
N TYR A 131 0.05 2.79 11.35
CA TYR A 131 0.67 3.69 10.38
C TYR A 131 -0.27 4.08 9.23
N ASN A 132 -1.41 3.41 9.10
CA ASN A 132 -2.36 3.65 8.03
C ASN A 132 -3.75 3.84 8.65
N ASN A 133 -4.06 5.08 9.01
CA ASN A 133 -5.37 5.47 9.54
C ASN A 133 -6.41 5.59 8.42
N ASN A 134 -6.53 4.55 7.60
CA ASN A 134 -7.42 4.48 6.43
C ASN A 134 -7.14 5.56 5.36
N ASN A 135 -5.91 6.07 5.29
CA ASN A 135 -5.56 7.19 4.41
C ASN A 135 -5.52 6.76 2.94
N VAL A 136 -6.39 7.35 2.12
CA VAL A 136 -6.54 7.01 0.70
C VAL A 136 -5.24 7.25 -0.08
N LEU A 137 -4.47 8.28 0.28
CA LEU A 137 -3.19 8.59 -0.37
C LEU A 137 -2.14 7.50 -0.14
N ILE A 138 -2.11 6.95 1.08
CA ILE A 138 -1.23 5.81 1.42
C ILE A 138 -1.63 4.59 0.59
N ASN A 139 -2.94 4.35 0.42
CA ASN A 139 -3.42 3.28 -0.44
C ASN A 139 -3.08 3.53 -1.92
N LEU A 140 -3.17 4.77 -2.41
CA LEU A 140 -2.77 5.13 -3.76
C LEU A 140 -1.26 4.88 -4.00
N ILE A 141 -0.42 5.23 -3.03
CA ILE A 141 1.02 4.95 -3.07
C ILE A 141 1.28 3.45 -3.14
N GLY A 142 0.59 2.66 -2.31
CA GLY A 142 0.68 1.19 -2.35
C GLY A 142 0.22 0.61 -3.69
N LEU A 143 -0.84 1.16 -4.28
CA LEU A 143 -1.37 0.73 -5.57
C LEU A 143 -0.36 1.02 -6.69
N HIS A 144 0.13 2.26 -6.78
CA HIS A 144 1.15 2.65 -7.74
C HIS A 144 2.39 1.77 -7.62
N TYR A 145 2.96 1.66 -6.41
CA TYR A 145 4.16 0.86 -6.19
C TYR A 145 3.95 -0.60 -6.64
N SER A 146 2.80 -1.19 -6.32
CA SER A 146 2.52 -2.57 -6.71
C SER A 146 2.35 -2.76 -8.22
N MET A 147 1.70 -1.81 -8.90
CA MET A 147 1.49 -1.89 -10.35
C MET A 147 2.78 -1.67 -11.13
N PHE A 148 3.52 -0.60 -10.82
CA PHE A 148 4.61 -0.13 -11.67
C PHE A 148 6.00 -0.61 -11.23
N HIS A 149 6.21 -0.84 -9.93
CA HIS A 149 7.51 -1.33 -9.43
C HIS A 149 7.54 -2.83 -9.20
N LEU A 150 6.46 -3.41 -8.67
CA LEU A 150 6.39 -4.85 -8.41
C LEU A 150 5.81 -5.65 -9.58
N GLY A 151 5.10 -5.01 -10.51
CA GLY A 151 4.47 -5.68 -11.66
C GLY A 151 3.38 -6.67 -11.25
N ILE A 152 2.66 -6.40 -10.15
CA ILE A 152 1.57 -7.26 -9.69
C ILE A 152 0.39 -7.16 -10.67
N SER A 153 -0.25 -8.29 -10.96
CA SER A 153 -1.39 -8.32 -11.88
C SER A 153 -2.56 -7.50 -11.32
N VAL A 154 -3.33 -6.88 -12.22
CA VAL A 154 -4.53 -6.11 -11.85
C VAL A 154 -5.55 -6.97 -11.10
N ASN A 155 -5.66 -8.26 -11.42
CA ASN A 155 -6.59 -9.16 -10.74
C ASN A 155 -6.19 -9.41 -9.29
N ASP A 156 -4.91 -9.70 -9.03
CA ASP A 156 -4.40 -9.92 -7.68
C ASP A 156 -4.50 -8.63 -6.83
N LEU A 157 -4.24 -7.47 -7.45
CA LEU A 157 -4.40 -6.17 -6.78
C LEU A 157 -5.85 -5.86 -6.45
N ARG A 158 -6.77 -6.16 -7.37
CA ARG A 158 -8.20 -5.97 -7.15
C ARG A 158 -8.67 -6.83 -5.98
N GLU A 159 -8.25 -8.09 -5.91
CA GLU A 159 -8.58 -8.98 -4.80
C GLU A 159 -8.00 -8.47 -3.47
N ALA A 160 -6.75 -8.03 -3.47
CA ALA A 160 -6.10 -7.46 -2.28
C ALA A 160 -6.81 -6.18 -1.77
N LEU A 161 -7.18 -5.27 -2.68
CA LEU A 161 -7.91 -4.03 -2.33
C LEU A 161 -9.34 -4.32 -1.87
N ARG A 162 -10.00 -5.33 -2.46
CA ARG A 162 -11.31 -5.81 -2.01
C ARG A 162 -11.25 -6.37 -0.60
N PHE A 163 -10.27 -7.24 -0.34
CA PHE A 163 -10.04 -7.86 0.97
C PHE A 163 -9.74 -6.82 2.06
N THR A 164 -9.00 -5.77 1.71
CA THR A 164 -8.66 -4.69 2.64
C THR A 164 -9.72 -3.60 2.74
N GLY A 165 -10.83 -3.67 1.98
CA GLY A 165 -11.91 -2.69 2.00
C GLY A 165 -11.55 -1.33 1.39
N ASN A 166 -10.53 -1.29 0.53
CA ASN A 166 -10.00 -0.05 -0.05
C ASN A 166 -10.45 0.19 -1.49
N LEU A 167 -11.06 -0.80 -2.13
CA LEU A 167 -11.37 -0.80 -3.56
C LEU A 167 -12.20 0.43 -4.00
N SER A 168 -13.19 0.83 -3.18
CA SER A 168 -14.10 1.95 -3.46
C SER A 168 -13.59 3.32 -3.03
N LYS A 169 -12.35 3.42 -2.53
CA LYS A 169 -11.80 4.71 -2.10
C LYS A 169 -11.51 5.59 -3.30
N ILE A 170 -11.90 6.86 -3.22
CA ILE A 170 -11.81 7.82 -4.33
C ILE A 170 -10.60 8.73 -4.13
N VAL A 171 -9.86 8.92 -5.21
CA VAL A 171 -8.76 9.89 -5.34
C VAL A 171 -9.12 10.92 -6.41
N CYS A 172 -8.77 12.18 -6.15
CA CYS A 172 -8.83 13.23 -7.15
C CYS A 172 -7.42 13.42 -7.74
N ILE A 173 -7.34 13.30 -9.06
CA ILE A 173 -6.14 13.44 -9.86
C ILE A 173 -6.34 14.70 -10.69
N SER A 174 -5.59 15.76 -10.39
CA SER A 174 -5.67 17.02 -11.11
C SER A 174 -4.38 17.33 -11.84
N SER A 175 -4.45 17.61 -13.14
CA SER A 175 -3.33 18.05 -13.96
C SER A 175 -3.52 19.51 -14.38
N PHE A 176 -2.44 20.27 -14.31
CA PHE A 176 -2.41 21.69 -14.67
C PHE A 176 -1.49 21.91 -15.86
N THR A 177 -2.04 22.36 -16.98
CA THR A 177 -1.29 22.71 -18.19
C THR A 177 -1.09 24.22 -18.23
N LEU A 178 0.17 24.65 -18.22
CA LEU A 178 0.52 26.05 -18.43
C LEU A 178 0.16 26.47 -19.87
N GLY A 179 -0.52 27.60 -19.98
CA GLY A 179 -0.87 28.20 -21.24
C GLY A 179 0.37 28.55 -22.07
N ARG A 180 0.44 28.02 -23.29
CA ARG A 180 1.53 28.32 -24.23
C ARG A 180 1.19 29.57 -25.05
N VAL A 181 2.20 30.33 -25.45
CA VAL A 181 2.02 31.39 -26.45
C VAL A 181 1.98 30.74 -27.83
N PHE A 182 0.85 30.85 -28.52
CA PHE A 182 0.66 30.31 -29.86
C PHE A 182 0.24 31.47 -30.78
N PHE A 183 1.02 31.70 -31.84
CA PHE A 183 0.83 32.84 -32.75
C PHE A 183 0.71 34.22 -32.04
N GLY A 184 1.52 34.45 -31.01
CA GLY A 184 1.53 35.72 -30.26
C GLY A 184 0.37 35.89 -29.27
N VAL A 185 -0.55 34.93 -29.18
CA VAL A 185 -1.64 34.91 -28.19
C VAL A 185 -1.27 33.93 -27.08
N ARG A 186 -1.33 34.37 -25.82
CA ARG A 186 -1.18 33.48 -24.66
C ARG A 186 -2.47 32.67 -24.50
N MET A 187 -2.37 31.36 -24.68
CA MET A 187 -3.46 30.44 -24.33
C MET A 187 -3.69 30.46 -22.82
N PRO A 188 -4.94 30.29 -22.34
CA PRO A 188 -5.22 30.21 -20.92
C PRO A 188 -4.63 28.93 -20.31
N ASP A 189 -4.30 29.00 -19.03
CA ASP A 189 -3.94 27.81 -18.26
C ASP A 189 -5.16 26.89 -18.15
N ALA A 190 -4.94 25.58 -18.20
CA ALA A 190 -6.01 24.58 -18.15
C ALA A 190 -5.80 23.66 -16.95
N THR A 191 -6.85 23.50 -16.14
CA THR A 191 -6.88 22.50 -15.06
C THR A 191 -7.85 21.40 -15.45
N LEU A 192 -7.38 20.15 -15.41
CA LEU A 192 -8.21 18.98 -15.60
C LEU A 192 -8.19 18.16 -14.32
N SER A 193 -9.34 18.01 -13.68
CA SER A 193 -9.49 17.19 -12.47
C SER A 193 -10.36 15.97 -12.77
N ARG A 194 -9.91 14.80 -12.33
CA ARG A 194 -10.64 13.53 -12.43
C ARG A 194 -10.75 12.89 -11.06
N MET A 195 -11.95 12.49 -10.69
CA MET A 195 -12.19 11.68 -9.50
C MET A 195 -12.30 10.22 -9.93
N LEU A 196 -11.45 9.37 -9.36
CA LEU A 196 -11.38 7.96 -9.68
C LEU A 196 -11.32 7.16 -8.40
N SER A 197 -12.08 6.08 -8.33
CA SER A 197 -11.85 5.03 -7.36
C SER A 197 -10.51 4.32 -7.62
N LEU A 198 -9.95 3.68 -6.59
CA LEU A 198 -8.78 2.82 -6.77
C LEU A 198 -9.08 1.67 -7.75
N GLU A 199 -10.33 1.22 -7.85
CA GLU A 199 -10.78 0.27 -8.85
C GLU A 199 -10.70 0.81 -10.28
N GLU A 200 -11.28 1.98 -10.53
CA GLU A 200 -11.27 2.62 -11.85
C GLU A 200 -9.85 2.94 -12.30
N LEU A 201 -8.96 3.30 -11.38
CA LEU A 201 -7.56 3.59 -11.70
C LEU A 201 -6.80 2.37 -12.25
N MET A 202 -7.25 1.15 -11.92
CA MET A 202 -6.69 -0.09 -12.48
C MET A 202 -7.28 -0.46 -13.85
N SER A 203 -8.31 0.25 -14.31
CA SER A 203 -8.93 0.03 -15.62
C SER A 203 -8.04 0.50 -16.77
N GLU A 204 -8.13 -0.19 -17.91
CA GLU A 204 -7.46 0.19 -19.15
C GLU A 204 -7.87 1.60 -19.61
N GLU A 205 -9.14 1.97 -19.38
CA GLU A 205 -9.70 3.29 -19.74
C GLU A 205 -8.97 4.45 -19.04
N GLN A 206 -8.31 4.19 -17.90
CA GLN A 206 -7.59 5.20 -17.12
C GLN A 206 -6.07 5.18 -17.36
N GLU A 207 -5.63 4.75 -18.54
CA GLU A 207 -4.21 4.77 -18.95
C GLU A 207 -3.57 6.16 -18.83
N GLU A 208 -4.30 7.23 -19.18
CA GLU A 208 -3.79 8.60 -19.06
C GLU A 208 -3.50 8.98 -17.60
N SER A 209 -4.43 8.71 -16.69
CA SER A 209 -4.29 8.95 -15.25
C SER A 209 -3.11 8.17 -14.66
N ARG A 210 -2.92 6.93 -15.13
CA ARG A 210 -1.78 6.06 -14.79
C ARG A 210 -0.45 6.59 -15.31
N CYS A 211 -0.42 7.09 -16.55
CA CYS A 211 0.76 7.72 -17.13
C CYS A 211 1.17 8.98 -16.35
N ILE A 212 0.20 9.81 -15.97
CA ILE A 212 0.42 11.02 -15.16
C ILE A 212 1.03 10.65 -13.80
N LEU A 213 0.48 9.63 -13.13
CA LEU A 213 1.01 9.16 -11.84
C LEU A 213 2.44 8.63 -11.96
N ASN A 214 2.73 7.81 -12.97
CA ASN A 214 4.00 7.09 -13.10
C ASN A 214 5.16 7.97 -13.59
N ARG A 215 4.90 8.83 -14.59
CA ARG A 215 5.96 9.65 -15.22
C ARG A 215 6.04 11.06 -14.66
N GLY A 216 5.00 11.49 -13.95
CA GLY A 216 4.72 12.92 -13.86
C GLY A 216 4.46 13.48 -15.26
N THR A 217 4.48 14.80 -15.36
CA THR A 217 4.22 15.49 -16.61
C THR A 217 5.33 16.52 -16.84
N VAL A 218 6.03 16.41 -17.97
CA VAL A 218 7.23 17.22 -18.30
C VAL A 218 6.91 18.72 -18.37
N GLU A 219 5.63 19.09 -18.54
CA GLU A 219 5.14 20.47 -18.62
C GLU A 219 3.84 20.74 -17.83
N GLN A 220 3.37 19.78 -17.01
CA GLN A 220 2.13 19.95 -16.26
C GLN A 220 2.39 19.73 -14.76
N VAL A 221 1.80 20.55 -13.90
CA VAL A 221 1.84 20.31 -12.45
C VAL A 221 0.70 19.34 -12.15
N PHE A 222 1.03 18.14 -11.70
CA PHE A 222 0.04 17.18 -11.23
C PHE A 222 -0.13 17.31 -9.70
N ARG A 223 -1.38 17.24 -9.24
CA ARG A 223 -1.77 17.32 -7.84
C ARG A 223 -2.74 16.19 -7.52
N VAL A 224 -2.35 15.37 -6.55
CA VAL A 224 -3.24 14.39 -5.91
C VAL A 224 -3.98 15.08 -4.78
N GLU A 225 -5.30 14.98 -4.79
CA GLU A 225 -6.16 15.40 -3.68
C GLU A 225 -6.94 14.18 -3.18
N THR A 226 -7.04 13.99 -1.88
CA THR A 226 -7.85 12.92 -1.27
C THR A 226 -8.95 13.54 -0.44
N THR A 227 -10.19 13.42 -0.88
CA THR A 227 -11.38 13.92 -0.16
C THR A 227 -12.04 12.80 0.63
N ILE A 228 -12.21 13.02 1.93
CA ILE A 228 -13.02 12.18 2.82
C ILE A 228 -14.27 13.00 3.14
N ASN A 229 -15.40 12.67 2.51
CA ASN A 229 -16.75 13.30 2.60
C ASN A 229 -17.11 14.28 1.47
N TRP A 230 -18.11 13.88 0.68
CA TRP A 230 -18.73 14.68 -0.39
C TRP A 230 -20.01 15.40 0.04
N LYS A 231 -20.36 15.44 1.33
CA LYS A 231 -21.70 15.92 1.71
C LYS A 231 -21.91 17.43 1.71
N ASN A 232 -20.95 18.24 1.30
CA ASN A 232 -21.20 19.66 1.06
C ASN A 232 -20.54 20.11 -0.24
N GLU A 233 -21.40 20.63 -1.11
CA GLU A 233 -21.08 21.49 -2.24
C GLU A 233 -20.15 22.64 -1.81
N TYR A 234 -19.50 23.29 -2.78
CA TYR A 234 -18.47 24.34 -2.65
C TYR A 234 -17.01 23.83 -2.62
N LEU A 235 -16.50 23.49 -3.81
CA LEU A 235 -15.07 23.46 -4.10
C LEU A 235 -14.53 24.90 -3.99
N HIS A 236 -13.92 25.22 -2.85
CA HIS A 236 -13.08 26.41 -2.73
C HIS A 236 -11.73 26.14 -3.38
N PHE A 237 -11.57 26.62 -4.61
CA PHE A 237 -10.27 26.67 -5.29
C PHE A 237 -9.36 27.63 -4.52
N ILE A 238 -8.46 27.09 -3.68
CA ILE A 238 -7.34 27.88 -3.16
C ILE A 238 -6.33 28.05 -4.30
N GLN A 239 -6.44 29.19 -4.96
CA GLN A 239 -5.44 29.79 -5.83
C GLN A 239 -4.27 30.27 -4.96
N ILE A 240 -3.08 29.71 -5.16
CA ILE A 240 -1.83 30.33 -4.72
C ILE A 240 -1.09 30.70 -5.98
N GLY A 241 -1.12 32.00 -6.28
CA GLY A 241 -0.45 32.59 -7.42
C GLY A 241 1.06 32.70 -7.22
N SER A 242 1.72 33.04 -8.31
CA SER A 242 2.87 33.95 -8.30
C SER A 242 2.37 35.39 -8.35
#